data_AF-A0AAU0KF28-F1
#
_entry.id   AF-A0AAU0KF28-F1
#
_cell.length_a   1.000
_cell.length_b   1.000
_cell.length_c   1.000
_cell.angle_alpha   90.00
_cell.angle_beta   90.00
_cell.angle_gamma   90.00
#
_symmetry.space_group_name_H-M   'P 1'
#
loop_
_entity.id
_entity.type
_entity.pdbx_description
1 polymer ?
#
loop_
_entity_poly.entity_id
_entity_poly.type
_entity_poly.pdbx_seq_one_letter_code
_entity_poly.pdbx_strand_id
1 'polypeptide(L)'
;MHFQGLVTPATVLEELVRYAQAEPEETEGFRDLKQADELCPRFLEKTERILAAFKKYVPLRYDVHSPCGAHGPGADIVVRYSSERISDAEERYIVLRVESFDEHEGDVDLLEKIKADISRAEKVYGERLTRYYVLLCADQRKHAERVRTISAELKTDNTVVTVVEPGYAWFFFAMEDAMIDAVNDKLLYSEDYVRCQAREEVAGIGKRKLILLLSCLIHAIEVRGEFTVSDDFLMQDDHVHEFEADDREEGQLSEDVAAMEGTFFFRDADVDGFGIYQDSVSAIVAMYYDAKVRYGHTGDDAVHYLHTFLEQSAWSA
;
A
#
# COMPACT_ATOMS: atom_id res chain seq x y z
N MET A 1 11.03 -7.09 -5.61
CA MET A 1 11.74 -8.35 -5.27
C MET A 1 10.90 -9.54 -5.71
N HIS A 2 11.49 -10.56 -6.34
CA HIS A 2 10.86 -11.89 -6.38
C HIS A 2 11.12 -12.56 -5.03
N PHE A 3 10.09 -12.68 -4.20
CA PHE A 3 10.20 -13.48 -2.98
C PHE A 3 10.34 -14.95 -3.38
N GLN A 4 11.54 -15.51 -3.25
CA GLN A 4 11.80 -16.94 -3.42
C GLN A 4 11.34 -17.77 -2.19
N GLY A 5 10.72 -17.12 -1.21
CA GLY A 5 10.22 -17.72 0.03
C GLY A 5 8.72 -17.55 0.20
N LEU A 6 8.16 -18.26 1.17
CA LEU A 6 6.76 -18.16 1.52
C LEU A 6 6.43 -16.74 2.02
N VAL A 7 5.43 -16.10 1.42
CA VAL A 7 4.98 -14.75 1.80
C VAL A 7 4.32 -14.80 3.18
N THR A 8 4.80 -13.96 4.10
CA THR A 8 4.36 -13.87 5.48
C THR A 8 3.82 -12.48 5.81
N PRO A 9 3.03 -12.31 6.89
CA PRO A 9 2.62 -10.97 7.32
C PRO A 9 3.79 -10.01 7.54
N ALA A 10 4.92 -10.50 8.06
CA ALA A 10 6.11 -9.70 8.27
C ALA A 10 6.74 -9.21 6.96
N THR A 11 6.83 -10.08 5.94
CA THR A 11 7.39 -9.69 4.63
C THR A 11 6.49 -8.70 3.90
N VAL A 12 5.18 -8.88 4.01
CA VAL A 12 4.21 -7.97 3.39
C VAL A 12 4.23 -6.59 4.07
N LEU A 13 4.26 -6.56 5.40
CA LEU A 13 4.40 -5.31 6.14
C LEU A 13 5.74 -4.63 5.81
N GLU A 14 6.83 -5.39 5.68
CA GLU A 14 8.14 -4.86 5.29
C GLU A 14 8.13 -4.19 3.91
N GLU A 15 7.40 -4.74 2.94
CA GLU A 15 7.23 -4.13 1.61
C GLU A 15 6.33 -2.89 1.68
N LEU A 16 5.22 -2.94 2.42
CA LEU A 16 4.27 -1.83 2.51
C LEU A 16 4.87 -0.59 3.20
N VAL A 17 5.61 -0.79 4.31
CA VAL A 17 6.27 0.34 5.01
C VAL A 17 7.44 0.91 4.20
N ARG A 18 7.88 0.24 3.13
CA ARG A 18 8.95 0.72 2.24
C ARG A 18 8.44 1.02 0.82
N TYR A 19 7.12 1.01 0.61
CA TYR A 19 6.51 1.03 -0.71
C TYR A 19 6.89 2.28 -1.51
N ALA A 20 6.70 3.45 -0.90
CA ALA A 20 7.12 4.73 -1.45
C ALA A 20 7.48 5.70 -0.33
N GLN A 21 8.25 6.73 -0.66
CA GLN A 21 8.48 7.87 0.23
C GLN A 21 7.58 9.01 -0.20
N ALA A 22 6.92 9.64 0.76
CA ALA A 22 6.30 10.93 0.59
C ALA A 22 7.36 12.02 0.41
N GLU A 23 6.96 13.15 -0.20
CA GLU A 23 7.83 14.31 -0.29
C GLU A 23 8.14 14.83 1.13
N PRO A 24 9.36 15.31 1.41
CA PRO A 24 9.73 15.73 2.76
C PRO A 24 8.82 16.81 3.34
N GLU A 25 8.22 17.67 2.51
CA GLU A 25 7.20 18.65 2.89
C GLU A 25 5.97 18.03 3.55
N GLU A 26 5.50 16.90 3.04
CA GLU A 26 4.24 16.29 3.49
C GLU A 26 4.37 15.76 4.92
N THR A 27 5.59 15.39 5.32
CA THR A 27 5.89 14.92 6.68
C THR A 27 5.69 16.00 7.76
N GLU A 28 5.53 17.28 7.40
CA GLU A 28 5.10 18.33 8.34
C GLU A 28 3.71 18.02 8.93
N GLY A 29 2.85 17.32 8.18
CA GLY A 29 1.50 16.95 8.63
C GLY A 29 1.48 16.10 9.91
N PHE A 30 2.59 15.44 10.27
CA PHE A 30 2.69 14.73 11.55
C PHE A 30 2.59 15.64 12.78
N ARG A 31 2.87 16.93 12.61
CA ARG A 31 2.80 17.92 13.69
C ARG A 31 1.40 18.05 14.29
N ASP A 32 0.38 17.88 13.47
CA ASP A 32 -1.01 18.08 13.88
C ASP A 32 -1.65 16.79 14.42
N LEU A 33 -0.95 15.65 14.33
CA LEU A 33 -1.47 14.33 14.67
C LEU A 33 -1.01 13.86 16.05
N LYS A 34 -1.95 13.36 16.85
CA LYS A 34 -1.63 12.80 18.17
C LYS A 34 -1.38 11.30 18.14
N GLN A 35 -0.39 10.85 18.91
CA GLN A 35 0.02 9.44 18.99
C GLN A 35 -1.14 8.50 19.35
N ALA A 36 -1.80 8.75 20.48
CA ALA A 36 -2.84 7.87 21.00
C ALA A 36 -4.18 7.99 20.26
N ASP A 37 -4.50 9.18 19.75
CA ASP A 37 -5.82 9.48 19.21
C ASP A 37 -5.91 9.23 17.70
N GLU A 38 -4.81 9.39 16.95
CA GLU A 38 -4.81 9.36 15.49
C GLU A 38 -3.76 8.39 14.91
N LEU A 39 -2.49 8.52 15.30
CA LEU A 39 -1.40 7.72 14.71
C LEU A 39 -1.56 6.22 15.02
N CYS A 40 -1.66 5.84 16.30
CA CYS A 40 -1.77 4.45 16.70
C CYS A 40 -3.05 3.77 16.16
N PRO A 41 -4.25 4.37 16.27
CA PRO A 41 -5.45 3.80 15.65
C PRO A 41 -5.30 3.59 14.14
N ARG A 42 -4.75 4.56 13.41
CA ARG A 42 -4.58 4.45 11.96
C ARG A 42 -3.60 3.34 11.58
N PHE A 43 -2.42 3.28 12.20
CA PHE A 43 -1.47 2.19 11.93
C PHE A 43 -2.02 0.82 12.33
N LEU A 44 -2.84 0.75 13.39
CA LEU A 44 -3.52 -0.47 13.80
C LEU A 44 -4.52 -0.94 12.73
N GLU A 45 -5.38 -0.04 12.24
CA GLU A 45 -6.33 -0.33 11.16
C GLU A 45 -5.62 -0.85 9.90
N LYS A 46 -4.53 -0.19 9.49
CA LYS A 46 -3.71 -0.59 8.33
C LYS A 46 -3.13 -1.99 8.53
N THR A 47 -2.59 -2.25 9.71
CA THR A 47 -2.01 -3.55 10.06
C THR A 47 -3.06 -4.66 10.10
N GLU A 48 -4.25 -4.36 10.63
CA GLU A 48 -5.38 -5.28 10.61
C GLU A 48 -5.85 -5.58 9.19
N ARG A 49 -5.90 -4.57 8.30
CA ARG A 49 -6.27 -4.76 6.89
C ARG A 49 -5.30 -5.71 6.18
N ILE A 50 -3.99 -5.53 6.40
CA ILE A 50 -2.96 -6.43 5.86
C ILE A 50 -3.25 -7.87 6.28
N LEU A 51 -3.48 -8.12 7.56
CA LEU A 51 -3.73 -9.48 8.08
C LEU A 51 -5.09 -10.03 7.65
N ALA A 52 -6.10 -9.17 7.50
CA ALA A 52 -7.42 -9.55 7.01
C ALA A 52 -7.35 -10.02 5.55
N ALA A 53 -6.48 -9.44 4.72
CA ALA A 53 -6.23 -9.92 3.37
C ALA A 53 -5.73 -11.37 3.37
N PHE A 54 -4.80 -11.72 4.28
CA PHE A 54 -4.32 -13.10 4.41
C PHE A 54 -5.44 -14.11 4.69
N LYS A 55 -6.46 -13.79 5.51
CA LYS A 55 -7.58 -14.70 5.80
C LYS A 55 -8.33 -15.16 4.55
N LYS A 56 -8.29 -14.37 3.47
CA LYS A 56 -8.98 -14.67 2.21
C LYS A 56 -8.25 -15.76 1.40
N TYR A 57 -7.04 -16.14 1.83
CA TYR A 57 -6.09 -16.93 1.03
C TYR A 57 -5.38 -18.04 1.83
N VAL A 58 -5.00 -17.73 3.05
CA VAL A 58 -4.25 -18.60 3.96
C VAL A 58 -5.02 -18.67 5.28
N PRO A 59 -5.18 -19.86 5.89
CA PRO A 59 -5.74 -19.99 7.23
C PRO A 59 -4.78 -19.35 8.25
N LEU A 60 -4.91 -18.04 8.44
CA LEU A 60 -4.12 -17.24 9.38
C LEU A 60 -4.98 -16.95 10.61
N ARG A 61 -4.49 -17.37 11.78
CA ARG A 61 -5.00 -16.89 13.07
C ARG A 61 -4.18 -15.67 13.44
N TYR A 62 -4.82 -14.54 13.65
CA TYR A 62 -4.12 -13.33 14.07
C TYR A 62 -4.93 -12.54 15.08
N ASP A 63 -4.22 -11.69 15.80
CA ASP A 63 -4.72 -10.76 16.80
C ASP A 63 -3.83 -9.52 16.74
N VAL A 64 -4.45 -8.34 16.61
CA VAL A 64 -3.76 -7.05 16.66
C VAL A 64 -4.32 -6.32 17.86
N HIS A 65 -3.44 -5.88 18.74
CA HIS A 65 -3.87 -5.09 19.88
C HIS A 65 -2.89 -3.97 20.14
N SER A 66 -3.43 -2.82 20.54
CA SER A 66 -2.63 -1.77 21.17
C SER A 66 -2.50 -2.09 22.66
N PRO A 67 -1.30 -2.33 23.20
CA PRO A 67 -1.09 -2.51 24.63
C PRO A 67 -1.30 -1.16 25.36
N CYS A 68 -2.55 -0.73 25.53
CA CYS A 68 -2.86 0.50 26.24
C CYS A 68 -2.35 0.42 27.70
N GLY A 69 -1.41 1.30 28.07
CA GLY A 69 -1.05 1.59 29.45
C GLY A 69 0.44 1.53 29.79
N ALA A 70 0.82 2.15 30.90
CA ALA A 70 2.19 2.29 31.43
C ALA A 70 2.92 0.96 31.74
N HIS A 71 2.35 -0.19 31.40
CA HIS A 71 2.87 -1.53 31.68
C HIS A 71 2.97 -2.40 30.41
N GLY A 72 2.70 -1.84 29.23
CA GLY A 72 3.02 -2.49 27.95
C GLY A 72 4.53 -2.62 27.74
N PRO A 73 5.00 -3.57 26.92
CA PRO A 73 6.43 -3.84 26.72
C PRO A 73 7.23 -2.74 25.98
N GLY A 74 6.71 -1.51 25.87
CA GLY A 74 7.29 -0.45 25.02
C GLY A 74 6.86 -0.55 23.55
N ALA A 75 5.73 -1.22 23.32
CA ALA A 75 5.11 -1.44 22.02
C ALA A 75 3.78 -0.69 21.98
N ASP A 76 3.52 0.04 20.90
CA ASP A 76 2.25 0.74 20.69
C ASP A 76 1.23 -0.16 20.00
N ILE A 77 1.70 -1.04 19.11
CA ILE A 77 0.90 -2.05 18.41
C ILE A 77 1.66 -3.37 18.44
N VAL A 78 0.97 -4.43 18.82
CA VAL A 78 1.49 -5.80 18.80
C VAL A 78 0.59 -6.63 17.90
N VAL A 79 1.22 -7.25 16.91
CA VAL A 79 0.59 -8.24 16.03
C VAL A 79 1.06 -9.61 16.48
N ARG A 80 0.10 -10.48 16.76
CA ARG A 80 0.33 -11.91 16.93
C ARG A 80 -0.29 -12.64 15.76
N TYR A 81 0.45 -13.54 15.14
CA TYR A 81 -0.09 -14.41 14.10
C TYR A 81 0.46 -15.82 14.16
N SER A 82 -0.33 -16.79 13.70
CA SER A 82 0.09 -18.17 13.49
C SER A 82 -0.62 -18.77 12.28
N SER A 83 0.09 -19.61 11.55
CA SER A 83 -0.46 -20.33 10.40
C SER A 83 0.25 -21.67 10.25
N GLU A 84 -0.53 -22.71 9.96
CA GLU A 84 0.01 -24.05 9.67
C GLU A 84 0.89 -24.06 8.42
N ARG A 85 0.64 -23.14 7.47
CA ARG A 85 1.43 -23.04 6.24
C ARG A 85 2.69 -22.20 6.39
N ILE A 86 2.69 -21.23 7.31
CA ILE A 86 3.74 -20.21 7.42
C ILE A 86 4.68 -20.46 8.60
N SER A 87 4.14 -20.91 9.72
CA SER A 87 4.87 -20.97 10.99
C SER A 87 4.71 -22.31 11.70
N ASP A 88 4.30 -23.38 11.01
CA ASP A 88 4.02 -24.70 11.60
C ASP A 88 3.08 -24.60 12.83
N ALA A 89 2.12 -23.67 12.78
CA ALA A 89 1.21 -23.31 13.86
C ALA A 89 1.85 -22.67 15.11
N GLU A 90 3.15 -22.34 15.07
CA GLU A 90 3.79 -21.52 16.11
C GLU A 90 3.32 -20.06 16.05
N GLU A 91 3.16 -19.45 17.22
CA GLU A 91 2.88 -18.03 17.34
C GLU A 91 4.13 -17.19 17.03
N ARG A 92 3.94 -16.20 16.16
CA ARG A 92 4.93 -15.20 15.78
C ARG A 92 4.41 -13.81 16.11
N TYR A 93 5.32 -12.91 16.43
CA TYR A 93 5.03 -11.56 16.88
C TYR A 93 5.70 -10.52 15.98
N ILE A 94 4.95 -9.48 15.63
CA ILE A 94 5.48 -8.24 15.06
C ILE A 94 5.12 -7.12 16.02
N VAL A 95 6.07 -6.24 16.29
CA VAL A 95 5.87 -5.09 17.17
C VAL A 95 6.05 -3.83 16.36
N LEU A 96 5.16 -2.86 16.54
CA LEU A 96 5.32 -1.51 16.00
C LEU A 96 5.37 -0.54 17.17
N ARG A 97 6.40 0.29 17.17
CA ARG A 97 6.52 1.49 18.01
C ARG A 97 6.27 2.70 17.14
N VAL A 98 5.30 3.51 17.52
CA VAL A 98 4.95 4.76 16.87
C VAL A 98 5.58 5.88 17.67
N GLU A 99 6.52 6.61 17.08
CA GLU A 99 7.16 7.74 17.71
C GLU A 99 6.55 9.02 17.15
N SER A 100 5.93 9.83 18.00
CA SER A 100 5.17 11.01 17.58
C SER A 100 6.02 12.28 17.49
N PHE A 101 5.55 13.27 16.75
CA PHE A 101 6.24 14.56 16.60
C PHE A 101 6.59 15.21 17.95
N ASP A 102 5.66 15.19 18.91
CA ASP A 102 5.85 15.77 20.25
C ASP A 102 6.96 15.06 21.05
N GLU A 103 7.01 13.73 20.97
CA GLU A 103 8.10 12.94 21.58
C GLU A 103 9.43 13.23 20.91
N HIS A 104 9.41 13.45 19.58
CA HIS A 104 10.60 13.76 18.80
C HIS A 104 11.20 15.12 19.16
N GLU A 105 10.38 16.11 19.52
CA GLU A 105 10.87 17.42 19.95
C GLU A 105 11.27 17.43 21.44
N GLY A 106 10.44 16.83 22.30
CA GLY A 106 10.53 17.04 23.74
C GLY A 106 11.50 16.10 24.47
N ASP A 107 11.83 14.94 23.89
CA ASP A 107 12.48 13.86 24.63
C ASP A 107 13.98 13.77 24.35
N VAL A 108 14.82 14.27 25.27
CA VAL A 108 16.29 14.27 25.10
C VAL A 108 16.86 12.84 25.11
N ASP A 109 16.20 11.92 25.80
CA ASP A 109 16.66 10.53 25.98
C ASP A 109 15.90 9.53 25.08
N LEU A 110 15.29 10.01 23.98
CA LEU A 110 14.44 9.20 23.11
C LEU A 110 15.14 7.93 22.60
N LEU A 111 16.40 8.05 22.16
CA LEU A 111 17.16 6.90 21.65
C LEU A 111 17.33 5.81 22.72
N GLU A 112 17.64 6.21 23.95
CA GLU A 112 17.81 5.27 25.07
C GLU A 112 16.47 4.61 25.45
N LYS A 113 15.36 5.36 25.37
CA LYS A 113 14.02 4.79 25.56
C LYS A 113 13.66 3.79 24.46
N ILE A 114 13.96 4.10 23.20
CA ILE A 114 13.74 3.16 22.07
C ILE A 114 14.58 1.89 22.29
N LYS A 115 15.87 2.01 22.64
CA LYS A 115 16.75 0.87 22.94
C LYS A 115 16.24 0.03 24.11
N ALA A 116 15.76 0.67 25.18
CA ALA A 116 15.17 0.00 26.33
C ALA A 116 13.91 -0.80 25.95
N ASP A 117 13.07 -0.24 25.08
CA ASP A 117 11.80 -0.84 24.68
C ASP A 117 12.00 -2.01 23.71
N ILE A 118 12.94 -1.89 22.78
CA ILE A 118 13.41 -3.01 21.96
C ILE A 118 13.91 -4.15 22.87
N SER A 119 14.79 -3.83 23.84
CA SER A 119 15.32 -4.83 24.77
C SER A 119 14.23 -5.49 25.62
N ARG A 120 13.14 -4.78 25.94
CA ARG A 120 11.98 -5.35 26.64
C ARG A 120 11.20 -6.28 25.73
N ALA A 121 10.91 -5.88 24.50
CA ALA A 121 10.20 -6.72 23.53
C ALA A 121 10.97 -8.02 23.23
N GLU A 122 12.29 -7.95 23.07
CA GLU A 122 13.13 -9.14 22.89
C GLU A 122 13.08 -10.08 24.09
N LYS A 123 13.08 -9.56 25.31
CA LYS A 123 12.94 -10.39 26.53
C LYS A 123 11.56 -11.04 26.65
N VAL A 124 10.51 -10.35 26.21
CA VAL A 124 9.12 -10.83 26.33
C VAL A 124 8.79 -11.85 25.25
N TYR A 125 9.15 -11.58 24.00
CA TYR A 125 8.76 -12.40 22.85
C TYR A 125 9.86 -13.36 22.39
N GLY A 126 11.13 -13.11 22.74
CA GLY A 126 12.27 -13.97 22.41
C GLY A 126 12.38 -14.25 20.91
N GLU A 127 12.68 -15.50 20.56
CA GLU A 127 12.82 -15.98 19.19
C GLU A 127 11.51 -15.93 18.37
N ARG A 128 10.37 -15.67 19.02
CA ARG A 128 9.08 -15.50 18.34
C ARG A 128 8.88 -14.09 17.77
N LEU A 129 9.71 -13.13 18.19
CA LEU A 129 9.72 -11.79 17.61
C LEU A 129 10.32 -11.85 16.20
N THR A 130 9.49 -11.61 15.20
CA THR A 130 9.89 -11.70 13.79
C THR A 130 10.41 -10.37 13.27
N ARG A 131 9.74 -9.26 13.65
CA ARG A 131 10.11 -7.90 13.29
C ARG A 131 9.71 -6.92 14.39
N TYR A 132 10.52 -5.87 14.53
CA TYR A 132 10.23 -4.71 15.37
C TYR A 132 10.35 -3.46 14.50
N TYR A 133 9.26 -2.75 14.26
CA TYR A 133 9.24 -1.51 13.50
C TYR A 133 9.27 -0.30 14.43
N VAL A 134 10.14 0.66 14.13
CA VAL A 134 10.13 1.99 14.74
C VAL A 134 9.66 2.97 13.67
N LEU A 135 8.42 3.43 13.79
CA LEU A 135 7.80 4.40 12.88
C LEU A 135 8.10 5.81 13.39
N LEU A 136 8.97 6.54 12.68
CA LEU A 136 9.32 7.91 13.05
C LEU A 136 8.32 8.89 12.43
N CYS A 137 7.32 9.32 13.20
CA CYS A 137 6.29 10.25 12.76
C CYS A 137 6.72 11.70 13.04
N ALA A 138 7.77 12.14 12.34
CA ALA A 138 8.42 13.43 12.55
C ALA A 138 8.55 14.22 11.24
N ASP A 139 8.78 15.53 11.32
CA ASP A 139 9.14 16.32 10.14
C ASP A 139 10.56 15.96 9.67
N GLN A 140 10.67 15.43 8.45
CA GLN A 140 11.92 14.96 7.86
C GLN A 140 12.94 16.08 7.63
N ARG A 141 12.50 17.31 7.35
CA ARG A 141 13.38 18.46 7.13
C ARG A 141 13.90 19.01 8.43
N LYS A 142 13.01 19.19 9.39
CA LYS A 142 13.33 19.75 10.71
C LYS A 142 14.18 18.80 11.54
N HIS A 143 13.92 17.50 11.46
CA HIS A 143 14.53 16.50 12.33
C HIS A 143 15.53 15.58 11.62
N ALA A 144 16.01 15.96 10.43
CA ALA A 144 16.90 15.15 9.60
C ALA A 144 18.12 14.57 10.35
N GLU A 145 18.80 15.37 11.17
CA GLU A 145 19.99 14.93 11.91
C GLU A 145 19.64 13.88 12.97
N ARG A 146 18.56 14.10 13.70
CA ARG A 146 18.09 13.20 14.76
C ARG A 146 17.58 11.88 14.18
N VAL A 147 16.81 11.93 13.08
CA VAL A 147 16.38 10.74 12.32
C VAL A 147 17.60 9.94 11.85
N ARG A 148 18.63 10.60 11.29
CA ARG A 148 19.86 9.92 10.86
C ARG A 148 20.59 9.24 12.01
N THR A 149 20.71 9.90 13.16
CA THR A 149 21.35 9.31 14.35
C THR A 149 20.60 8.08 14.84
N ILE A 150 19.27 8.17 14.99
CA ILE A 150 18.43 7.04 15.43
C ILE A 150 18.55 5.87 14.43
N SER A 151 18.43 6.16 13.14
CA SER A 151 18.56 5.15 12.08
C SER A 151 19.93 4.47 12.05
N ALA A 152 21.03 5.21 12.24
CA ALA A 152 22.39 4.66 12.21
C ALA A 152 22.68 3.75 13.41
N GLU A 153 22.30 4.21 14.61
CA GLU A 153 22.49 3.48 15.86
C GLU A 153 21.68 2.18 15.87
N LEU A 154 20.41 2.22 15.49
CA LEU A 154 19.54 1.04 15.53
C LEU A 154 19.81 0.03 14.40
N LYS A 155 20.34 0.47 13.25
CA LYS A 155 20.72 -0.44 12.14
C LYS A 155 21.95 -1.28 12.44
N THR A 156 22.83 -0.81 13.33
CA THR A 156 24.12 -1.46 13.58
C THR A 156 23.99 -2.67 14.52
N ASP A 157 22.99 -2.63 15.42
CA ASP A 157 22.91 -3.58 16.53
C ASP A 157 21.93 -4.74 16.32
N ASN A 158 20.99 -4.66 15.37
CA ASN A 158 19.88 -5.62 15.35
C ASN A 158 19.25 -5.87 13.96
N THR A 159 19.19 -7.13 13.54
CA THR A 159 18.55 -7.55 12.27
C THR A 159 17.02 -7.65 12.35
N VAL A 160 16.45 -7.68 13.57
CA VAL A 160 15.00 -7.76 13.79
C VAL A 160 14.35 -6.38 13.75
N VAL A 161 15.13 -5.32 14.03
CA VAL A 161 14.65 -3.94 14.11
C VAL A 161 14.71 -3.27 12.75
N THR A 162 13.62 -2.63 12.35
CA THR A 162 13.53 -1.78 11.16
C THR A 162 13.08 -0.39 11.56
N VAL A 163 13.93 0.60 11.32
CA VAL A 163 13.57 2.01 11.44
C VAL A 163 12.91 2.45 10.14
N VAL A 164 11.70 2.98 10.24
CA VAL A 164 10.93 3.55 9.13
C VAL A 164 11.05 5.06 9.24
N GLU A 165 11.74 5.64 8.26
CA GLU A 165 11.98 7.09 8.20
C GLU A 165 10.68 7.85 7.90
N PRO A 166 10.61 9.16 8.21
CA PRO A 166 9.32 9.84 8.19
C PRO A 166 8.60 9.89 6.85
N GLY A 167 9.30 10.04 5.72
CA GLY A 167 8.67 9.98 4.40
C GLY A 167 8.00 8.64 4.12
N TYR A 168 8.61 7.53 4.55
CA TYR A 168 8.00 6.20 4.46
C TYR A 168 6.84 6.02 5.44
N ALA A 169 7.01 6.50 6.69
CA ALA A 169 5.97 6.42 7.70
C ALA A 169 4.73 7.23 7.29
N TRP A 170 4.92 8.41 6.71
CA TRP A 170 3.84 9.27 6.20
C TRP A 170 3.12 8.59 5.05
N PHE A 171 3.88 8.09 4.07
CA PHE A 171 3.28 7.38 2.95
C PHE A 171 2.46 6.19 3.43
N PHE A 172 2.99 5.35 4.32
CA PHE A 172 2.24 4.21 4.86
C PHE A 172 1.01 4.62 5.68
N PHE A 173 1.08 5.74 6.42
CA PHE A 173 -0.04 6.30 7.18
C PHE A 173 -1.17 6.78 6.25
N ALA A 174 -0.81 7.50 5.19
CA ALA A 174 -1.72 8.07 4.20
C ALA A 174 -2.18 7.07 3.14
N MET A 175 -1.44 5.96 2.95
CA MET A 175 -1.67 4.95 1.92
C MET A 175 -3.12 4.50 1.92
N GLU A 176 -3.74 4.49 0.74
CA GLU A 176 -5.12 4.07 0.61
C GLU A 176 -5.32 2.58 0.85
N ASP A 177 -6.54 2.26 1.27
CA ASP A 177 -6.97 0.91 1.58
C ASP A 177 -6.95 -0.01 0.34
N ALA A 178 -7.32 0.52 -0.82
CA ALA A 178 -7.23 -0.16 -2.11
C ALA A 178 -5.78 -0.48 -2.51
N MET A 179 -4.84 0.44 -2.23
CA MET A 179 -3.42 0.25 -2.51
C MET A 179 -2.83 -0.87 -1.65
N ILE A 180 -3.18 -0.92 -0.36
CA ILE A 180 -2.76 -2.00 0.56
C ILE A 180 -3.22 -3.36 0.04
N ASP A 181 -4.47 -3.47 -0.36
CA ASP A 181 -5.03 -4.73 -0.86
C ASP A 181 -4.35 -5.15 -2.18
N ALA A 182 -4.09 -4.21 -3.08
CA ALA A 182 -3.40 -4.48 -4.34
C ALA A 182 -1.96 -4.97 -4.12
N VAL A 183 -1.20 -4.33 -3.22
CA VAL A 183 0.16 -4.76 -2.88
C VAL A 183 0.15 -6.13 -2.20
N ASN A 184 -0.78 -6.36 -1.26
CA ASN A 184 -0.96 -7.67 -0.62
C ASN A 184 -1.20 -8.78 -1.66
N ASP A 185 -2.16 -8.56 -2.57
CA ASP A 185 -2.49 -9.51 -3.63
C ASP A 185 -1.34 -9.76 -4.58
N LYS A 186 -0.61 -8.70 -4.95
CA LYS A 186 0.56 -8.76 -5.83
C LYS A 186 1.66 -9.63 -5.24
N LEU A 187 1.84 -9.60 -3.92
CA LEU A 187 2.82 -10.43 -3.22
C LEU A 187 2.31 -11.86 -3.03
N LEU A 188 1.06 -12.03 -2.59
CA LEU A 188 0.49 -13.36 -2.31
C LEU A 188 0.26 -14.21 -3.57
N TYR A 189 0.04 -13.58 -4.72
CA TYR A 189 -0.31 -14.23 -5.98
C TYR A 189 0.50 -13.70 -7.17
N SER A 190 1.82 -13.66 -7.04
CA SER A 190 2.69 -13.22 -8.13
C SER A 190 2.64 -14.11 -9.38
N GLU A 191 2.20 -15.37 -9.25
CA GLU A 191 2.17 -16.38 -10.33
C GLU A 191 0.75 -16.73 -10.80
N ASP A 192 -0.28 -16.05 -10.30
CA ASP A 192 -1.65 -16.32 -10.73
C ASP A 192 -1.82 -15.98 -12.22
N TYR A 193 -2.36 -16.93 -12.99
CA TYR A 193 -2.44 -16.82 -14.44
C TYR A 193 -3.27 -15.61 -14.90
N VAL A 194 -4.40 -15.32 -14.24
CA VAL A 194 -5.26 -14.19 -14.61
C VAL A 194 -4.55 -12.87 -14.32
N ARG A 195 -3.89 -12.76 -13.17
CA ARG A 195 -3.08 -11.58 -12.80
C ARG A 195 -1.90 -11.36 -13.75
N CYS A 196 -1.22 -12.43 -14.18
CA CYS A 196 -0.18 -12.35 -15.19
C CYS A 196 -0.74 -11.88 -16.54
N GLN A 197 -1.85 -12.48 -17.00
CA GLN A 197 -2.51 -12.10 -18.24
C GLN A 197 -2.95 -10.63 -18.24
N ALA A 198 -3.50 -10.13 -17.13
CA ALA A 198 -3.91 -8.72 -17.01
C ALA A 198 -2.72 -7.76 -17.15
N ARG A 199 -1.54 -8.14 -16.63
CA ARG A 199 -0.30 -7.35 -16.83
C ARG A 199 0.20 -7.39 -18.26
N GLU A 200 0.04 -8.52 -18.94
CA GLU A 200 0.37 -8.66 -20.36
C GLU A 200 -0.57 -7.82 -21.25
N GLU A 201 -1.88 -7.80 -20.94
CA GLU A 201 -2.89 -6.99 -21.64
C GLU A 201 -2.53 -5.49 -21.64
N VAL A 202 -1.94 -4.97 -20.56
CA VAL A 202 -1.55 -3.55 -20.42
C VAL A 202 -0.05 -3.28 -20.58
N ALA A 203 0.71 -4.25 -21.07
CA ALA A 203 2.16 -4.10 -21.18
C ALA A 203 2.53 -2.95 -22.14
N GLY A 204 3.33 -1.99 -21.65
CA GLY A 204 3.88 -0.90 -22.45
C GLY A 204 2.94 0.27 -22.74
N ILE A 205 1.74 0.32 -22.15
CA ILE A 205 0.79 1.43 -22.38
C ILE A 205 1.17 2.71 -21.60
N GLY A 206 1.94 2.57 -20.52
CA GLY A 206 2.31 3.69 -19.63
C GLY A 206 1.26 3.99 -18.57
N LYS A 207 1.65 4.71 -17.51
CA LYS A 207 0.82 4.93 -16.31
C LYS A 207 -0.44 5.72 -16.61
N ARG A 208 -0.28 6.86 -17.28
CA ARG A 208 -1.38 7.76 -17.64
C ARG A 208 -2.47 7.06 -18.48
N LYS A 209 -2.08 6.29 -19.49
CA LYS A 209 -3.02 5.51 -20.32
C LYS A 209 -3.67 4.36 -19.57
N LEU A 210 -2.94 3.75 -18.61
CA LEU A 210 -3.51 2.74 -17.73
C LEU A 210 -4.61 3.33 -16.85
N ILE A 211 -4.39 4.50 -16.23
CA ILE A 211 -5.42 5.18 -15.44
C ILE A 211 -6.64 5.49 -16.30
N LEU A 212 -6.45 6.08 -17.48
CA LEU A 212 -7.54 6.35 -18.42
C LEU A 212 -8.33 5.08 -18.78
N LEU A 213 -7.63 3.99 -19.13
CA LEU A 213 -8.27 2.71 -19.43
C LEU A 213 -9.13 2.22 -18.27
N LEU A 214 -8.59 2.26 -17.06
CA LEU A 214 -9.26 1.76 -15.87
C LEU A 214 -10.46 2.63 -15.52
N SER A 215 -10.34 3.96 -15.51
CA SER A 215 -11.47 4.88 -15.27
C SER A 215 -12.61 4.62 -16.25
N CYS A 216 -12.29 4.52 -17.55
CA CYS A 216 -13.26 4.21 -18.60
C CYS A 216 -13.92 2.85 -18.39
N LEU A 217 -13.13 1.81 -18.11
CA LEU A 217 -13.61 0.45 -17.95
C LEU A 217 -14.53 0.31 -16.72
N ILE A 218 -14.14 0.85 -15.58
CA ILE A 218 -14.94 0.81 -14.35
C ILE A 218 -16.23 1.61 -14.54
N HIS A 219 -16.17 2.80 -15.12
CA HIS A 219 -17.36 3.60 -15.43
C HIS A 219 -18.33 2.84 -16.35
N ALA A 220 -17.81 2.26 -17.44
CA ALA A 220 -18.61 1.51 -18.39
C ALA A 220 -19.36 0.34 -17.70
N ILE A 221 -18.65 -0.45 -16.90
CA ILE A 221 -19.21 -1.61 -16.21
C ILE A 221 -20.21 -1.19 -15.12
N GLU A 222 -19.88 -0.22 -14.27
CA GLU A 222 -20.68 0.10 -13.08
C GLU A 222 -21.86 1.02 -13.37
N VAL A 223 -21.69 1.99 -14.27
CA VAL A 223 -22.69 3.03 -14.53
C VAL A 223 -23.58 2.66 -15.71
N ARG A 224 -22.99 2.17 -16.80
CA ARG A 224 -23.73 1.86 -18.02
C ARG A 224 -24.15 0.38 -18.10
N GLY A 225 -23.43 -0.52 -17.43
CA GLY A 225 -23.64 -1.96 -17.56
C GLY A 225 -23.26 -2.50 -18.95
N GLU A 226 -22.50 -1.73 -19.71
CA GLU A 226 -22.10 -1.97 -21.08
C GLU A 226 -20.62 -1.58 -21.25
N PHE A 227 -19.96 -2.04 -22.30
CA PHE A 227 -18.56 -1.67 -22.58
C PHE A 227 -18.47 -0.44 -23.48
N THR A 228 -19.19 0.63 -23.13
CA THR A 228 -19.22 1.89 -23.88
C THR A 228 -19.05 3.09 -22.95
N VAL A 229 -18.38 4.13 -23.41
CA VAL A 229 -18.09 5.37 -22.68
C VAL A 229 -18.39 6.57 -23.58
N SER A 230 -19.03 7.62 -23.06
CA SER A 230 -19.34 8.83 -23.82
C SER A 230 -18.14 9.77 -23.92
N ASP A 231 -18.06 10.57 -24.99
CA ASP A 231 -17.04 11.59 -25.17
C ASP A 231 -17.00 12.60 -24.00
N ASP A 232 -18.17 12.97 -23.46
CA ASP A 232 -18.27 13.91 -22.33
C ASP A 232 -17.56 13.40 -21.06
N PHE A 233 -17.60 12.08 -20.82
CA PHE A 233 -16.95 11.48 -19.66
C PHE A 233 -15.43 11.54 -19.80
N LEU A 234 -14.91 11.20 -20.98
CA LEU A 234 -13.48 11.29 -21.26
C LEU A 234 -12.97 12.71 -21.02
N MET A 235 -13.63 13.72 -21.58
CA MET A 235 -13.21 15.12 -21.47
C MET A 235 -13.26 15.66 -20.04
N GLN A 236 -14.00 15.00 -19.14
CA GLN A 236 -14.21 15.39 -17.74
C GLN A 236 -13.70 14.33 -16.74
N ASP A 237 -12.83 13.41 -17.17
CA ASP A 237 -12.38 12.31 -16.30
C ASP A 237 -11.53 12.86 -15.15
N ASP A 238 -12.15 12.97 -13.97
CA ASP A 238 -11.54 13.58 -12.79
C ASP A 238 -10.24 12.85 -12.38
N HIS A 239 -10.12 11.54 -12.60
CA HIS A 239 -8.90 10.79 -12.28
C HIS A 239 -7.74 11.12 -13.21
N VAL A 240 -8.00 11.31 -14.50
CA VAL A 240 -6.94 11.75 -15.43
C VAL A 240 -6.52 13.18 -15.11
N HIS A 241 -7.47 14.07 -14.79
CA HIS A 241 -7.16 15.45 -14.41
C HIS A 241 -6.39 15.53 -13.08
N GLU A 242 -6.74 14.72 -12.09
CA GLU A 242 -6.01 14.59 -10.82
C GLU A 242 -4.60 14.02 -11.04
N PHE A 243 -4.48 12.97 -11.86
CA PHE A 243 -3.17 12.40 -12.19
C PHE A 243 -2.29 13.36 -12.99
N GLU A 244 -2.84 14.15 -13.92
CA GLU A 244 -2.09 15.21 -14.63
C GLU A 244 -1.62 16.34 -13.70
N ALA A 245 -2.35 16.60 -12.61
CA ALA A 245 -1.95 17.59 -11.62
C ALA A 245 -0.71 17.13 -10.83
N ASP A 246 -0.65 15.83 -10.53
CA ASP A 246 0.43 15.20 -9.76
C ASP A 246 1.64 14.78 -10.63
N ASP A 247 1.41 14.32 -11.86
CA ASP A 247 2.44 13.89 -12.81
C ASP A 247 2.32 14.71 -14.11
N ARG A 248 3.08 15.82 -14.17
CA ARG A 248 3.07 16.78 -15.28
C ARG A 248 3.76 16.25 -16.55
N GLU A 249 3.50 15.01 -16.95
CA GLU A 249 3.91 14.54 -18.27
C GLU A 249 3.18 15.33 -19.37
N GLU A 250 3.94 15.81 -20.36
CA GLU A 250 3.41 16.51 -21.53
C GLU A 250 2.59 15.55 -22.40
N GLY A 251 1.27 15.72 -22.44
CA GLY A 251 0.37 14.99 -23.33
C GLY A 251 -1.05 15.54 -23.24
N GLN A 252 -1.81 15.48 -24.32
CA GLN A 252 -3.25 15.78 -24.29
C GLN A 252 -4.03 14.48 -24.22
N LEU A 253 -5.11 14.43 -23.43
CA LEU A 253 -5.99 13.27 -23.32
C LEU A 253 -6.44 12.73 -24.69
N SER A 254 -6.71 13.61 -25.65
CA SER A 254 -7.08 13.24 -27.01
C SER A 254 -6.01 12.43 -27.75
N GLU A 255 -4.73 12.67 -27.45
CA GLU A 255 -3.61 11.92 -28.04
C GLU A 255 -3.51 10.53 -27.41
N ASP A 256 -3.80 10.39 -26.12
CA ASP A 256 -3.84 9.09 -25.44
C ASP A 256 -4.97 8.21 -25.94
N VAL A 257 -6.18 8.78 -26.06
CA VAL A 257 -7.34 8.08 -26.64
C VAL A 257 -7.00 7.62 -28.06
N ALA A 258 -6.45 8.51 -28.89
CA ALA A 258 -6.05 8.17 -30.25
C ALA A 258 -4.96 7.09 -30.31
N ALA A 259 -4.03 7.07 -29.35
CA ALA A 259 -2.99 6.05 -29.26
C ALA A 259 -3.52 4.67 -28.79
N MET A 260 -4.69 4.64 -28.14
CA MET A 260 -5.34 3.43 -27.64
C MET A 260 -6.46 2.91 -28.57
N GLU A 261 -6.91 3.73 -29.53
CA GLU A 261 -7.84 3.32 -30.59
C GLU A 261 -7.27 2.13 -31.39
N GLY A 262 -8.13 1.14 -31.68
CA GLY A 262 -7.76 -0.09 -32.39
C GLY A 262 -7.10 -1.16 -31.53
N THR A 263 -6.80 -0.87 -30.25
CA THR A 263 -6.29 -1.85 -29.28
C THR A 263 -7.25 -2.02 -28.11
N PHE A 264 -7.58 -0.93 -27.41
CA PHE A 264 -8.52 -0.95 -26.28
C PHE A 264 -9.85 -0.29 -26.63
N PHE A 265 -9.82 0.75 -27.45
CA PHE A 265 -11.01 1.51 -27.82
C PHE A 265 -11.34 1.37 -29.30
N PHE A 266 -12.63 1.48 -29.62
CA PHE A 266 -13.10 1.68 -30.99
C PHE A 266 -14.23 2.70 -31.02
N ARG A 267 -14.33 3.45 -32.11
CA ARG A 267 -15.48 4.34 -32.30
C ARG A 267 -16.70 3.52 -32.64
N ASP A 268 -17.72 3.62 -31.80
CA ASP A 268 -19.02 3.06 -32.10
C ASP A 268 -19.77 4.03 -33.02
N ALA A 269 -20.38 3.52 -34.09
CA ALA A 269 -21.15 4.36 -35.00
C ALA A 269 -22.51 4.77 -34.41
N ASP A 270 -22.98 4.02 -33.39
CA ASP A 270 -24.30 4.16 -32.80
C ASP A 270 -24.29 4.87 -31.43
N VAL A 271 -23.11 5.27 -30.92
CA VAL A 271 -22.93 5.95 -29.63
C VAL A 271 -22.03 7.17 -29.81
N ASP A 272 -22.41 8.31 -29.23
CA ASP A 272 -21.53 9.49 -29.10
C ASP A 272 -20.43 9.17 -28.06
N GLY A 273 -19.42 8.40 -28.49
CA GLY A 273 -18.35 7.90 -27.64
C GLY A 273 -17.56 6.72 -28.22
N PHE A 274 -17.02 5.90 -27.32
CA PHE A 274 -16.16 4.75 -27.65
C PHE A 274 -16.67 3.46 -27.01
N GLY A 275 -16.52 2.36 -27.75
CA GLY A 275 -16.60 1.01 -27.21
C GLY A 275 -15.24 0.51 -26.72
N ILE A 276 -15.25 -0.36 -25.71
CA ILE A 276 -14.06 -1.03 -25.19
C ILE A 276 -14.02 -2.46 -25.74
N TYR A 277 -12.88 -2.86 -26.31
CA TYR A 277 -12.66 -4.23 -26.77
C TYR A 277 -12.57 -5.18 -25.58
N GLN A 278 -13.65 -5.93 -25.31
CA GLN A 278 -13.74 -6.86 -24.18
C GLN A 278 -12.62 -7.91 -24.18
N ASP A 279 -12.26 -8.42 -25.36
CA ASP A 279 -11.19 -9.42 -25.52
C ASP A 279 -9.81 -8.85 -25.15
N SER A 280 -9.62 -7.53 -25.26
CA SER A 280 -8.36 -6.85 -24.93
C SER A 280 -8.20 -6.56 -23.44
N VAL A 281 -9.27 -6.67 -22.65
CA VAL A 281 -9.29 -6.32 -21.21
C VAL A 281 -9.88 -7.43 -20.34
N SER A 282 -9.98 -8.65 -20.88
CA SER A 282 -10.74 -9.74 -20.26
C SER A 282 -10.19 -10.13 -18.88
N ALA A 283 -8.86 -10.15 -18.72
CA ALA A 283 -8.23 -10.48 -17.46
C ALA A 283 -8.34 -9.32 -16.46
N ILE A 284 -8.28 -8.07 -16.92
CA ILE A 284 -8.52 -6.88 -16.09
C ILE A 284 -9.96 -6.90 -15.54
N VAL A 285 -10.95 -7.23 -16.37
CA VAL A 285 -12.36 -7.35 -15.95
C VAL A 285 -12.52 -8.46 -14.89
N ALA A 286 -11.87 -9.61 -15.08
CA ALA A 286 -11.89 -10.68 -14.10
C ALA A 286 -11.27 -10.23 -12.75
N MET A 287 -10.16 -9.51 -12.80
CA MET A 287 -9.53 -8.91 -11.62
C MET A 287 -10.43 -7.89 -10.92
N TYR A 288 -11.11 -7.03 -11.67
CA TYR A 288 -12.08 -6.08 -11.13
C TYR A 288 -13.19 -6.78 -10.35
N TYR A 289 -13.81 -7.80 -10.93
CA TYR A 289 -14.89 -8.53 -10.25
C TYR A 289 -14.40 -9.31 -9.03
N ASP A 290 -13.18 -9.87 -9.05
CA ASP A 290 -12.57 -10.45 -7.85
C ASP A 290 -12.38 -9.37 -6.77
N ALA A 291 -11.83 -8.20 -7.12
CA ALA A 291 -11.61 -7.11 -6.18
C ALA A 291 -12.93 -6.60 -5.57
N LYS A 292 -13.97 -6.45 -6.39
CA LYS A 292 -15.31 -6.04 -5.95
C LYS A 292 -15.93 -7.03 -4.97
N VAL A 293 -15.87 -8.32 -5.26
CA VAL A 293 -16.46 -9.36 -4.39
C VAL A 293 -15.63 -9.57 -3.12
N ARG A 294 -14.31 -9.55 -3.26
CA ARG A 294 -13.37 -9.89 -2.19
C ARG A 294 -13.15 -8.74 -1.22
N TYR A 295 -13.06 -7.51 -1.72
CA TYR A 295 -12.70 -6.31 -0.96
C TYR A 295 -13.81 -5.26 -0.90
N GLY A 296 -14.80 -5.33 -1.80
CA GLY A 296 -15.84 -4.32 -1.90
C GLY A 296 -15.43 -3.09 -2.72
N HIS A 297 -14.30 -3.15 -3.45
CA HIS A 297 -13.84 -2.03 -4.26
C HIS A 297 -14.79 -1.74 -5.43
N THR A 298 -15.17 -0.47 -5.58
CA THR A 298 -16.04 0.08 -6.64
C THR A 298 -15.59 1.51 -6.95
N GLY A 299 -15.91 2.05 -8.12
CA GLY A 299 -15.47 3.39 -8.53
C GLY A 299 -13.96 3.59 -8.36
N ASP A 300 -13.59 4.67 -7.71
CA ASP A 300 -12.22 5.15 -7.48
C ASP A 300 -11.35 4.08 -6.79
N ASP A 301 -11.89 3.40 -5.77
CA ASP A 301 -11.20 2.32 -5.05
C ASP A 301 -10.79 1.19 -6.02
N ALA A 302 -11.64 0.88 -7.01
CA ALA A 302 -11.34 -0.16 -7.99
C ALA A 302 -10.27 0.31 -8.98
N VAL A 303 -10.30 1.58 -9.39
CA VAL A 303 -9.26 2.19 -10.23
C VAL A 303 -7.93 2.16 -9.51
N HIS A 304 -7.86 2.63 -8.25
CA HIS A 304 -6.62 2.65 -7.46
C HIS A 304 -6.08 1.25 -7.17
N TYR A 305 -6.96 0.29 -6.85
CA TYR A 305 -6.56 -1.11 -6.68
C TYR A 305 -5.94 -1.68 -7.96
N LEU A 306 -6.63 -1.57 -9.09
CA LEU A 306 -6.17 -2.14 -10.37
C LEU A 306 -4.93 -1.42 -10.87
N HIS A 307 -4.87 -0.10 -10.76
CA HIS A 307 -3.70 0.69 -11.12
C HIS A 307 -2.48 0.24 -10.32
N THR A 308 -2.57 0.23 -8.98
CA THR A 308 -1.48 -0.23 -8.10
C THR A 308 -1.03 -1.65 -8.45
N PHE A 309 -1.97 -2.55 -8.73
CA PHE A 309 -1.65 -3.94 -9.03
C PHE A 309 -0.92 -4.08 -10.38
N LEU A 310 -1.47 -3.42 -11.40
CA LEU A 310 -1.06 -3.55 -12.80
C LEU A 310 0.13 -2.66 -13.16
N GLU A 311 0.36 -1.60 -12.39
CA GLU A 311 1.52 -0.73 -12.56
C GLU A 311 2.79 -1.60 -12.48
N GLN A 312 3.45 -1.68 -13.64
CA GLN A 312 4.76 -2.29 -13.77
C GLN A 312 5.74 -1.27 -13.20
N SER A 313 5.99 -1.36 -11.90
CA SER A 313 7.04 -0.57 -11.27
C SER A 313 8.34 -0.79 -12.05
N ALA A 314 9.13 0.26 -12.24
CA ALA A 314 10.47 0.23 -12.85
C ALA A 314 11.50 -0.60 -12.06
N TRP A 315 11.05 -1.53 -11.21
CA TRP A 315 11.83 -2.36 -10.28
C TRP A 315 12.17 -3.73 -10.87
N SER A 316 12.39 -3.75 -12.17
CA SER A 316 13.10 -4.80 -12.88
C SER A 316 14.30 -4.20 -13.59
N ALA A 317 15.31 -3.81 -12.79
CA ALA A 317 16.69 -3.62 -13.22
C ALA A 317 17.63 -4.01 -12.06
#